data_AF-A0A8B4I5G6-F1
#
_entry.id   AF-A0A8B4I5G6-F1
#
_cell.length_a   1.000
_cell.length_b   1.000
_cell.length_c   1.000
_cell.angle_alpha   90.00
_cell.angle_beta   90.00
_cell.angle_gamma   90.00
#
_symmetry.space_group_name_H-M   'P 1'
#
loop_
_entity.id
_entity.type
_entity.pdbx_description
1 polymer ?
#
loop_
_entity_poly.entity_id
_entity_poly.type
_entity_poly.pdbx_seq_one_letter_code
_entity_poly.pdbx_strand_id
1 'polypeptide(L)'
;MSIPEKILQAGCDAYAATFLNGNGSLGDGIEAAYFAIHEHDDWVRAGPPAWTGEGLPPVGTVCEMRRTDYVDVDWQRIEFLCAGSKKAFFRDREGHEWSRPLGDLKFRPIRTPEQIAAEERRAAIKEMIGHIGGSRRCEAEVLYDAGYRKQVSE
;
A
#
# COMPACT_ATOMS: atom_id res chain seq x y z
N MET A 1 5.75 5.21 16.38
CA MET A 1 6.24 4.09 17.20
C MET A 1 6.76 3.05 16.22
N SER A 2 8.08 2.96 16.11
CA SER A 2 8.74 2.23 15.01
C SER A 2 8.91 0.76 15.37
N ILE A 3 9.04 -0.10 14.35
CA ILE A 3 9.19 -1.57 14.43
C ILE A 3 10.23 -2.06 15.47
N PRO A 4 11.32 -1.34 15.83
CA PRO A 4 12.25 -1.80 16.87
C PRO A 4 11.70 -1.73 18.30
N GLU A 5 10.74 -0.84 18.59
CA GLU A 5 10.34 -0.55 19.97
C GLU A 5 9.47 -1.65 20.60
N LYS A 6 8.74 -2.42 19.78
CA LYS A 6 7.89 -3.52 20.27
C LYS A 6 8.64 -4.83 20.48
N ILE A 7 9.81 -5.00 19.86
CA ILE A 7 10.67 -6.18 20.07
C ILE A 7 11.31 -6.13 21.47
N LEU A 8 11.52 -4.93 22.03
CA LEU A 8 12.10 -4.77 23.36
C LEU A 8 11.11 -5.06 24.49
N GLN A 9 9.83 -4.73 24.33
CA GLN A 9 8.91 -4.63 25.48
C GLN A 9 8.28 -5.97 25.95
N ALA A 10 8.47 -7.07 25.21
CA ALA A 10 7.92 -8.38 25.54
C ALA A 10 9.04 -9.34 25.96
N GLY A 11 9.31 -9.43 27.26
CA GLY A 11 9.96 -10.59 27.90
C GLY A 11 11.40 -10.93 27.50
N CYS A 12 12.10 -10.07 26.75
CA CYS A 12 13.44 -10.37 26.20
C CYS A 12 14.57 -9.55 26.86
N ASP A 13 14.24 -8.67 27.82
CA ASP A 13 15.12 -7.62 28.32
C ASP A 13 16.39 -8.12 29.03
N ALA A 14 16.40 -9.33 29.58
CA ALA A 14 17.57 -9.86 30.29
C ALA A 14 18.54 -10.65 29.38
N TYR A 15 18.03 -11.32 28.34
CA TYR A 15 18.79 -12.30 27.55
C TYR A 15 19.21 -11.76 26.16
N ALA A 16 18.37 -10.96 25.51
CA ALA A 16 18.75 -10.32 24.24
C ALA A 16 19.74 -9.15 24.44
N ALA A 17 19.59 -8.41 25.55
CA ALA A 17 20.48 -7.30 25.88
C ALA A 17 21.91 -7.79 26.22
N THR A 18 22.07 -8.95 26.85
CA THR A 18 23.40 -9.54 27.13
C THR A 18 24.09 -10.06 25.87
N PHE A 19 23.33 -10.61 24.91
CA PHE A 19 23.88 -11.07 23.63
C PHE A 19 24.31 -9.91 22.72
N LEU A 20 23.50 -8.85 22.59
CA LEU A 20 23.84 -7.68 21.77
C LEU A 20 24.96 -6.81 22.38
N ASN A 21 25.10 -6.80 23.70
CA ASN A 21 26.18 -6.11 24.41
C ASN A 21 27.47 -6.93 24.54
N GLY A 22 27.54 -8.14 23.96
CA GLY A 22 28.75 -8.97 23.95
C GLY A 22 29.13 -9.63 25.27
N ASN A 23 28.21 -9.64 26.26
CA ASN A 23 28.45 -10.19 27.61
C ASN A 23 27.80 -11.58 27.83
N GLY A 24 27.03 -12.08 26.86
CA GLY A 24 26.42 -13.43 26.90
C GLY A 24 27.28 -14.50 26.22
N SER A 25 27.10 -15.77 26.58
CA SER A 25 27.74 -16.89 25.86
C SER A 25 27.00 -17.19 24.55
N LEU A 26 27.66 -17.86 23.60
CA LEU A 26 27.01 -18.31 22.36
C LEU A 26 25.78 -19.20 22.64
N GLY A 27 25.80 -19.97 23.74
CA GLY A 27 24.69 -20.81 24.17
C GLY A 27 23.47 -20.00 24.60
N ASP A 28 23.68 -18.85 25.22
CA ASP A 28 22.60 -17.97 25.68
C ASP A 28 21.84 -17.33 24.51
N GLY A 29 22.54 -16.98 23.43
CA GLY A 29 21.90 -16.46 22.21
C GLY A 29 21.16 -17.53 21.40
N ILE A 30 21.62 -18.77 21.43
CA ILE A 30 20.95 -19.88 20.75
C ILE A 30 19.64 -20.22 21.46
N GLU A 31 19.62 -20.27 22.80
CA GLU A 31 18.39 -20.46 23.57
C GLU A 31 17.40 -19.31 23.35
N ALA A 32 17.86 -18.06 23.39
CA ALA A 32 16.98 -16.90 23.15
C ALA A 32 16.37 -16.92 21.74
N ALA A 33 17.15 -17.28 20.72
CA ALA A 33 16.65 -17.45 19.35
C ALA A 33 15.66 -18.62 19.24
N TYR A 34 15.95 -19.74 19.90
CA TYR A 34 15.09 -20.92 19.91
C TYR A 34 13.72 -20.62 20.54
N PHE A 35 13.70 -19.95 21.70
CA PHE A 35 12.47 -19.49 22.35
C PHE A 35 11.70 -18.50 21.47
N ALA A 36 12.37 -17.47 20.93
CA ALA A 36 11.70 -16.49 20.07
C ALA A 36 11.06 -17.13 18.80
N ILE A 37 11.69 -18.14 18.23
CA ILE A 37 11.18 -18.85 17.03
C ILE A 37 10.03 -19.80 17.39
N HIS A 38 10.04 -20.44 18.56
CA HIS A 38 9.05 -21.44 18.94
C HIS A 38 7.83 -20.86 19.68
N GLU A 39 7.99 -19.78 20.44
CA GLU A 39 6.87 -19.12 21.15
C GLU A 39 6.10 -18.14 20.24
N HIS A 40 6.72 -17.61 19.18
CA HIS A 40 6.10 -16.70 18.21
C HIS A 40 5.96 -17.30 16.80
N ASP A 41 5.79 -18.62 16.69
CA ASP A 41 5.61 -19.35 15.44
C ASP A 41 4.44 -18.78 14.60
N ASP A 42 3.37 -18.31 15.26
CA ASP A 42 2.22 -17.68 14.61
C ASP A 42 2.55 -16.34 13.92
N TRP A 43 3.49 -15.56 14.49
CA TRP A 43 3.87 -14.24 13.94
C TRP A 43 4.91 -14.37 12.82
N VAL A 44 5.85 -15.31 12.97
CA VAL A 44 6.83 -15.65 11.94
C VAL A 44 6.14 -16.20 10.68
N ARG A 45 5.07 -16.99 10.84
CA ARG A 45 4.29 -17.55 9.72
C ARG A 45 3.35 -16.54 9.07
N ALA A 46 2.77 -15.61 9.82
CA ALA A 46 1.80 -14.66 9.31
C ALA A 46 2.42 -13.61 8.36
N GLY A 47 3.73 -13.36 8.47
CA GLY A 47 4.40 -12.30 7.74
C GLY A 47 3.90 -10.90 8.15
N PRO A 48 4.59 -9.82 7.73
CA PRO A 48 4.08 -8.47 7.96
C PRO A 48 2.75 -8.28 7.22
N PRO A 49 1.79 -7.54 7.80
CA PRO A 49 0.52 -7.26 7.14
C PRO A 49 0.76 -6.57 5.80
N ALA A 50 -0.06 -6.92 4.81
CA ALA A 50 0.00 -6.31 3.49
C ALA A 50 -0.13 -4.78 3.60
N TRP A 51 0.66 -4.06 2.80
CA TRP A 51 0.65 -2.61 2.79
C TRP A 51 -0.74 -2.07 2.41
N THR A 52 -1.34 -1.31 3.33
CA THR A 52 -2.72 -0.82 3.23
C THR A 52 -2.86 0.40 2.30
N GLY A 53 -1.74 0.94 1.81
CA GLY A 53 -1.70 2.18 1.03
C GLY A 53 -1.34 3.41 1.85
N GLU A 54 -1.22 3.28 3.18
CA GLU A 54 -0.77 4.36 4.04
C GLU A 54 0.76 4.44 4.06
N GLY A 55 1.30 5.65 3.87
CA GLY A 55 2.75 5.88 3.82
C GLY A 55 3.39 5.41 2.51
N LEU A 56 4.68 5.09 2.55
CA LEU A 56 5.41 4.58 1.39
C LEU A 56 5.22 3.07 1.26
N PRO A 57 5.17 2.54 0.02
CA PRO A 57 5.18 1.10 -0.20
C PRO A 57 6.45 0.46 0.39
N PRO A 58 6.38 -0.76 0.92
CA PRO A 58 7.57 -1.56 1.21
C PRO A 58 8.40 -1.82 -0.05
N VAL A 59 9.72 -1.98 0.10
CA VAL A 59 10.64 -2.36 -0.99
C VAL A 59 10.19 -3.67 -1.64
N GLY A 60 10.17 -3.71 -2.97
CA GLY A 60 9.71 -4.83 -3.79
C GLY A 60 8.19 -4.88 -3.98
N THR A 61 7.43 -3.95 -3.39
CA THR A 61 5.96 -3.94 -3.56
C THR A 61 5.58 -3.56 -4.97
N VAL A 62 4.77 -4.39 -5.63
CA VAL A 62 4.11 -4.01 -6.87
C VAL A 62 2.86 -3.22 -6.52
N CYS A 63 2.79 -1.96 -6.93
CA CYS A 63 1.72 -1.04 -6.59
C CYS A 63 1.36 -0.12 -7.75
N GLU A 64 0.37 0.74 -7.55
CA GLU A 64 0.05 1.80 -8.49
C GLU A 64 0.68 3.11 -8.03
N MET A 65 1.33 3.80 -8.96
CA MET A 65 1.90 5.12 -8.77
C MET A 65 1.24 6.10 -9.73
N ARG A 66 0.96 7.30 -9.24
CA ARG A 66 0.54 8.42 -10.07
C ARG A 66 1.43 9.61 -9.77
N ARG A 67 1.82 10.32 -10.83
CA ARG A 67 2.53 11.58 -10.68
C ARG A 67 1.57 12.73 -10.39
N THR A 68 2.02 13.73 -9.64
CA THR A 68 1.23 14.92 -9.29
C THR A 68 1.79 16.21 -9.87
N ASP A 69 2.95 16.16 -10.52
CA ASP A 69 3.60 17.27 -11.23
C ASP A 69 2.97 17.56 -12.60
N TYR A 70 2.19 16.62 -13.14
CA TYR A 70 1.44 16.79 -14.39
C TYR A 70 -0.06 16.60 -14.15
N VAL A 71 -0.84 17.43 -14.84
CA VAL A 71 -2.30 17.29 -14.92
C VAL A 71 -2.61 16.09 -15.82
N ASP A 72 -3.64 15.31 -15.46
CA ASP A 72 -4.15 14.17 -16.23
C ASP A 72 -3.18 13.00 -16.48
N VAL A 73 -2.32 12.69 -15.50
CA VAL A 73 -1.55 11.44 -15.51
C VAL A 73 -2.34 10.34 -14.80
N ASP A 74 -2.59 9.25 -15.50
CA ASP A 74 -3.23 8.07 -14.94
C ASP A 74 -2.32 7.30 -13.98
N TRP A 75 -2.94 6.44 -13.18
CA TRP A 75 -2.24 5.51 -12.31
C TRP A 75 -1.52 4.44 -13.15
N GLN A 76 -0.26 4.19 -12.83
CA GLN A 76 0.58 3.22 -13.53
C GLN A 76 1.05 2.15 -12.56
N ARG A 77 1.03 0.89 -13.01
CA ARG A 77 1.58 -0.23 -12.25
C ARG A 77 3.10 -0.17 -12.28
N ILE A 78 3.71 -0.16 -11.10
CA ILE A 78 5.17 -0.14 -10.91
C ILE A 78 5.59 -1.14 -9.85
N GLU A 79 6.88 -1.51 -9.85
CA GLU A 79 7.53 -2.16 -8.72
C GLU A 79 8.33 -1.11 -7.95
N PHE A 80 8.02 -0.93 -6.68
CA PHE A 80 8.69 0.05 -5.83
C PHE A 80 10.05 -0.51 -5.36
N LEU A 81 11.15 0.11 -5.77
CA LEU A 81 12.48 -0.40 -5.47
C LEU A 81 13.02 0.17 -4.16
N CYS A 82 12.94 1.48 -3.96
CA CYS A 82 13.29 2.13 -2.70
C CYS A 82 12.90 3.61 -2.71
N ALA A 83 12.98 4.25 -1.55
CA ALA A 83 12.97 5.71 -1.45
C ALA A 83 14.03 6.20 -0.47
N GLY A 84 14.67 7.31 -0.84
CA GLY A 84 15.41 8.16 0.09
C GLY A 84 14.53 9.31 0.57
N SER A 85 15.15 10.27 1.26
CA SER A 85 14.46 11.43 1.82
C SER A 85 13.85 12.39 0.79
N LYS A 86 14.33 12.38 -0.46
CA LYS A 86 13.87 13.29 -1.53
C LYS A 86 13.39 12.60 -2.79
N LYS A 87 13.79 11.35 -3.02
CA LYS A 87 13.53 10.62 -4.28
C LYS A 87 13.03 9.21 -4.00
N ALA A 88 12.16 8.73 -4.88
CA ALA A 88 11.80 7.33 -5.01
C ALA A 88 12.41 6.74 -6.28
N PHE A 89 12.76 5.46 -6.22
CA PHE A 89 13.19 4.64 -7.33
C PHE A 89 12.16 3.54 -7.54
N PHE A 90 11.79 3.30 -8.79
CA PHE A 90 10.80 2.30 -9.16
C PHE A 90 11.08 1.75 -10.55
N ARG A 91 10.57 0.56 -10.82
CA ARG A 91 10.59 -0.07 -12.14
C ARG A 91 9.22 -0.01 -12.76
N ASP A 92 9.14 0.38 -14.03
CA ASP A 92 7.90 0.37 -14.79
C ASP A 92 7.55 -1.03 -15.32
N ARG A 93 6.42 -1.14 -16.04
CA ARG A 93 5.96 -2.40 -16.63
C ARG A 93 6.90 -2.94 -17.72
N GLU A 94 7.63 -2.07 -18.39
CA GLU A 94 8.57 -2.44 -19.45
C GLU A 94 9.93 -2.85 -18.89
N GLY A 95 10.14 -2.68 -17.58
CA GLY A 95 11.36 -3.04 -16.88
C GLY A 95 12.35 -1.88 -16.75
N HIS A 96 12.00 -0.67 -17.19
CA HIS A 96 12.87 0.49 -17.05
C HIS A 96 12.86 1.01 -15.61
N GLU A 97 14.05 1.37 -15.13
CA GLU A 97 14.22 1.95 -13.80
C GLU A 97 14.18 3.47 -13.88
N TRP A 98 13.31 4.06 -13.07
CA TRP A 98 13.09 5.49 -13.01
C TRP A 98 13.38 6.01 -11.60
N SER A 99 13.82 7.27 -11.52
CA SER A 99 13.89 8.02 -10.27
C SER A 99 13.12 9.32 -10.36
N ARG A 100 12.33 9.65 -9.34
CA ARG A 100 11.50 10.86 -9.29
C ARG A 100 11.47 11.48 -7.89
N PRO A 101 11.25 12.79 -7.76
CA PRO A 101 11.07 13.44 -6.47
C PRO A 101 9.87 12.87 -5.72
N LEU A 102 10.02 12.60 -4.43
CA LEU A 102 8.98 11.93 -3.63
C LEU A 102 7.73 12.80 -3.46
N GLY A 103 7.88 14.13 -3.44
CA GLY A 103 6.77 15.08 -3.32
C GLY A 103 5.81 15.06 -4.50
N ASP A 104 6.26 14.58 -5.66
CA ASP A 104 5.51 14.57 -6.91
C ASP A 104 4.82 13.21 -7.16
N LEU A 105 4.86 12.29 -6.19
CA LEU A 105 4.36 10.93 -6.33
C LEU A 105 3.26 10.64 -5.32
N LYS A 106 2.25 9.92 -5.80
CA LYS A 106 1.27 9.24 -4.96
C LYS A 106 1.33 7.76 -5.25
N PHE A 107 1.24 6.96 -4.20
CA PHE A 107 1.22 5.51 -4.28
C PHE A 107 -0.08 4.99 -3.70
N ARG A 108 -0.55 3.85 -4.21
CA ARG A 108 -1.63 3.07 -3.62
C ARG A 108 -1.49 1.59 -3.97
N PRO A 109 -2.10 0.67 -3.20
CA PRO A 109 -2.13 -0.75 -3.55
C PRO A 109 -2.83 -0.96 -4.89
N ILE A 110 -2.49 -2.04 -5.58
CA ILE A 110 -3.16 -2.42 -6.83
C ILE A 110 -4.64 -2.66 -6.52
N ARG A 111 -5.51 -2.04 -7.30
CA ARG A 111 -6.95 -2.22 -7.12
C ARG A 111 -7.37 -3.58 -7.65
N THR A 112 -8.31 -4.21 -6.96
CA THR A 112 -8.97 -5.40 -7.53
C THR A 112 -9.90 -4.95 -8.66
N PRO A 113 -10.18 -5.81 -9.66
CA PRO A 113 -11.12 -5.49 -10.74
C PRO A 113 -12.49 -5.02 -10.22
N GLU A 114 -12.94 -5.55 -9.09
CA GLU A 114 -14.20 -5.18 -8.45
C GLU A 114 -14.15 -3.76 -7.89
N GLN A 115 -13.01 -3.33 -7.34
CA GLN A 115 -12.82 -1.97 -6.86
C GLN A 115 -12.77 -0.95 -8.00
N ILE A 116 -12.21 -1.34 -9.14
CA ILE A 116 -12.21 -0.53 -10.37
C ILE A 116 -13.64 -0.38 -10.88
N ALA A 117 -14.36 -1.49 -11.08
CA ALA A 117 -15.75 -1.49 -11.53
C ALA A 117 -16.68 -0.69 -10.59
N ALA A 118 -16.46 -0.80 -9.28
CA ALA A 118 -17.24 -0.05 -8.29
C ALA A 118 -16.95 1.45 -8.33
N GLU A 119 -15.72 1.88 -8.65
CA GLU A 119 -15.42 3.30 -8.81
C GLU A 119 -15.89 3.85 -10.16
N GLU A 120 -15.74 3.11 -11.26
CA GLU A 120 -16.30 3.46 -12.56
C GLU A 120 -17.81 3.64 -12.48
N ARG A 121 -18.50 2.71 -11.79
CA ARG A 121 -19.92 2.85 -11.46
C ARG A 121 -20.18 4.14 -10.70
N ARG A 122 -19.42 4.43 -9.63
CA ARG A 122 -19.58 5.67 -8.85
C ARG A 122 -19.32 6.93 -9.67
N ALA A 123 -18.31 6.93 -10.53
CA ALA A 123 -17.94 8.04 -11.39
C ALA A 123 -19.05 8.31 -12.41
N ALA A 124 -19.58 7.26 -13.05
CA ALA A 124 -20.70 7.37 -13.97
C ALA A 124 -21.99 7.86 -13.28
N ILE A 125 -22.28 7.36 -12.08
CA ILE A 125 -23.41 7.87 -11.27
C ILE A 125 -23.21 9.34 -10.92
N LYS A 126 -21.98 9.74 -10.55
CA LYS A 126 -21.66 11.14 -10.22
C LYS A 126 -21.84 12.06 -11.43
N GLU A 127 -21.41 11.63 -12.61
CA GLU A 127 -21.65 12.36 -13.86
C GLU A 127 -23.16 12.50 -14.14
N MET A 128 -23.92 11.42 -13.99
CA MET A 128 -25.38 11.44 -14.15
C MET A 128 -26.07 12.37 -13.15
N ILE A 129 -25.65 12.41 -11.88
CA ILE A 129 -26.15 13.38 -10.89
C ILE A 129 -25.91 14.82 -11.35
N GLY A 130 -24.75 15.09 -11.98
CA GLY A 130 -24.44 16.39 -12.56
C GLY A 130 -25.40 16.77 -13.69
N HIS A 131 -25.77 15.82 -14.54
CA HIS A 131 -26.67 16.04 -15.68
C HIS A 131 -28.16 16.10 -15.31
N ILE A 132 -28.61 15.31 -14.33
CA ILE A 132 -30.02 15.24 -13.92
C ILE A 132 -30.40 16.42 -12.99
N GLY A 133 -29.40 17.17 -12.51
CA GLY A 133 -29.59 18.34 -11.65
C GLY A 133 -29.73 17.98 -10.17
N GLY A 134 -28.60 17.74 -9.49
CA GLY A 134 -28.38 17.91 -8.05
C GLY A 134 -29.22 17.08 -7.06
N SER A 135 -28.55 16.22 -6.29
CA SER A 135 -29.06 15.43 -5.14
C SER A 135 -29.99 14.23 -5.43
N ARG A 136 -30.11 13.80 -6.69
CA ARG A 136 -30.86 12.61 -7.11
C ARG A 136 -30.01 11.34 -7.22
N ARG A 137 -29.25 11.04 -6.15
CA ARG A 137 -28.31 9.91 -6.16
C ARG A 137 -29.02 8.57 -6.32
N CYS A 138 -30.14 8.39 -5.62
CA CYS A 138 -30.90 7.14 -5.69
C CYS A 138 -31.48 6.93 -7.09
N GLU A 139 -32.03 7.99 -7.72
CA GLU A 139 -32.52 7.88 -9.10
C GLU A 139 -31.38 7.63 -10.09
N ALA A 140 -30.22 8.26 -9.93
CA ALA A 140 -29.06 8.04 -10.79
C ALA A 140 -28.51 6.61 -10.69
N GLU A 141 -28.54 6.00 -9.50
CA GLU A 141 -28.17 4.59 -9.31
C GLU A 141 -29.14 3.65 -10.04
N VAL A 142 -30.45 3.86 -9.89
CA VAL A 142 -31.48 3.07 -10.59
C VAL A 142 -31.37 3.19 -12.10
N LEU A 143 -31.14 4.40 -12.62
CA LEU A 143 -30.93 4.63 -14.06
C LEU A 143 -29.64 3.97 -14.56
N TYR A 144 -28.55 4.00 -13.77
CA TYR A 144 -27.31 3.32 -14.12
C TYR A 144 -27.51 1.81 -14.27
N ASP A 145 -28.17 1.20 -13.29
CA ASP A 145 -28.40 -0.24 -13.18
C ASP A 145 -29.44 -0.71 -14.22
N ALA A 146 -30.39 0.15 -14.59
CA ALA A 146 -31.31 -0.08 -15.71
C ALA A 146 -30.65 0.11 -17.10
N GLY A 147 -29.35 0.44 -17.16
CA GLY A 147 -28.58 0.50 -18.39
C GLY A 147 -28.66 1.83 -19.16
N TYR A 148 -29.24 2.88 -18.57
CA TYR A 148 -29.27 4.20 -19.21
C TYR A 148 -27.85 4.78 -19.32
N ARG A 149 -27.55 5.39 -20.48
CA ARG A 149 -26.26 6.02 -20.81
C ARG A 149 -26.52 7.34 -21.52
N LYS A 150 -25.53 8.24 -21.49
CA LYS A 150 -25.60 9.55 -22.15
C LYS A 150 -25.68 9.38 -23.67
N GLN A 151 -26.69 9.98 -24.30
CA GLN A 151 -26.73 10.15 -25.76
C GLN A 151 -25.94 11.39 -26.15
N VAL A 152 -25.05 11.25 -27.14
CA VAL A 152 -24.39 12.37 -27.80
C VAL A 152 -25.18 12.65 -29.07
N SER A 153 -25.82 13.81 -29.16
CA SER A 153 -26.37 14.29 -30.43
C SER A 153 -25.22 14.87 -31.26
N GLU A 154 -25.08 14.43 -32.51
CA GLU A 154 -24.22 15.07 -33.53
C GLU A 154 -24.67 16.51 -33.83
#